data_AF-A0A947EXE1-F1
#
_entry.id   AF-A0A947EXE1-F1
#
_cell.length_a   1.000
_cell.length_b   1.000
_cell.length_c   1.000
_cell.angle_alpha   90.00
_cell.angle_beta   90.00
_cell.angle_gamma   90.00
#
_symmetry.space_group_name_H-M   'P 1'
#
loop_
_entity.id
_entity.type
_entity.pdbx_description
1 polymer ?
#
loop_
_entity_poly.entity_id
_entity_poly.type
_entity_poly.pdbx_seq_one_letter_code
_entity_poly.pdbx_strand_id
1 'polypeptide(L)'
;MEQETTIKRFIEIRRELGYTQAEFAQLLGIANTTADIERGRTKLSGKLVMELLRQFKINPLWLFGESDTKYLEPSQTSVIPKVVTVDNAEQENMVLVNAKAAAGYPQNIHDTSWYRQLPAFDLPIPEFRNATYRGFQVEGDSMLPN
;
A
#
# COMPACT_ATOMS: atom_id res chain seq x y z
N MET A 1 22.52 -24.84 0.48
CA MET A 1 22.20 -23.72 -0.44
C MET A 1 21.32 -22.67 0.24
N GLU A 2 20.14 -23.02 0.73
CA GLU A 2 19.17 -22.05 1.30
C GLU A 2 19.71 -21.23 2.49
N GLN A 3 20.40 -21.88 3.42
CA GLN A 3 21.00 -21.22 4.59
C GLN A 3 22.17 -20.29 4.22
N GLU A 4 22.90 -20.59 3.14
CA GLU A 4 24.05 -19.79 2.69
C GLU A 4 23.59 -18.47 2.05
N THR A 5 22.57 -18.52 1.20
CA THR A 5 21.93 -17.33 0.61
C THR A 5 21.38 -16.41 1.70
N THR A 6 20.70 -16.99 2.68
CA THR A 6 20.11 -16.23 3.80
C THR A 6 21.17 -15.47 4.59
N ILE A 7 22.28 -16.13 4.93
CA ILE A 7 23.40 -15.50 5.65
C ILE A 7 24.02 -14.38 4.81
N LYS A 8 24.24 -14.61 3.52
CA LYS A 8 24.80 -13.60 2.61
C LYS A 8 23.91 -12.36 2.54
N ARG A 9 22.60 -12.53 2.34
CA ARG A 9 21.62 -11.43 2.29
C ARG A 9 21.51 -10.70 3.63
N PHE A 10 21.61 -11.41 4.76
CA PHE A 10 21.66 -10.79 6.09
C PHE A 10 22.90 -9.91 6.29
N ILE A 11 24.08 -10.39 5.89
CA ILE A 11 25.33 -9.62 5.93
C ILE A 11 25.24 -8.39 5.02
N GLU A 12 24.66 -8.56 3.83
CA GLU A 12 24.44 -7.49 2.86
C GLU A 12 23.61 -6.36 3.47
N ILE A 13 22.47 -6.66 4.09
CA ILE A 13 21.62 -5.68 4.78
C ILE A 13 22.43 -4.89 5.81
N ARG A 14 23.16 -5.58 6.70
CA ARG A 14 23.91 -4.90 7.76
C ARG A 14 24.96 -3.94 7.19
N ARG A 15 25.69 -4.38 6.16
CA ARG A 15 26.77 -3.60 5.54
C ARG A 15 26.25 -2.38 4.78
N GLU A 16 25.15 -2.53 4.05
CA GLU A 16 24.51 -1.42 3.35
C GLU A 16 24.01 -0.34 4.30
N LEU A 17 23.48 -0.76 5.46
CA LEU A 17 23.04 0.17 6.51
C LEU A 17 24.22 0.77 7.31
N GLY A 18 25.46 0.32 7.07
CA GLY A 18 26.66 0.86 7.72
C GLY A 18 26.83 0.44 9.18
N TYR A 19 26.08 -0.55 9.67
CA TYR A 19 26.13 -0.95 11.08
C TYR A 19 27.24 -1.97 11.38
N THR A 20 27.88 -1.83 12.55
CA THR A 20 28.68 -2.90 13.14
C THR A 20 27.81 -4.08 13.58
N GLN A 21 28.43 -5.23 13.84
CA GLN A 21 27.69 -6.43 14.30
C GLN A 21 27.02 -6.23 15.66
N ALA A 22 27.60 -5.38 16.53
CA ALA A 22 27.04 -5.07 17.84
C ALA A 22 25.86 -4.08 17.72
N GLU A 23 26.01 -3.01 16.94
CA GLU A 23 24.93 -2.04 16.70
C GLU A 23 23.73 -2.69 16.04
N PHE A 24 23.96 -3.55 15.04
CA PHE A 24 22.88 -4.24 14.35
C PHE A 24 22.18 -5.26 15.26
N ALA A 25 22.94 -5.95 16.12
CA ALA A 25 22.35 -6.82 17.14
C ALA A 25 21.44 -6.05 18.08
N GLN A 26 21.88 -4.88 18.55
CA GLN A 26 21.11 -4.02 19.45
C GLN A 26 19.81 -3.53 18.79
N LEU A 27 19.87 -3.08 17.53
CA LEU A 27 18.69 -2.66 16.76
C LEU A 27 17.66 -3.78 16.56
N LEU A 28 18.14 -5.01 16.37
CA LEU A 28 17.31 -6.21 16.19
C LEU A 28 16.88 -6.85 17.52
N GLY A 29 17.25 -6.28 18.67
CA GLY A 29 16.89 -6.77 20.00
C GLY A 29 17.61 -8.06 20.41
N ILE A 30 18.86 -8.24 19.96
CA ILE A 30 19.77 -9.34 20.31
C ILE A 30 20.81 -8.83 21.32
N ALA A 31 21.11 -9.61 22.35
CA ALA A 31 21.88 -9.15 23.50
C ALA A 31 23.35 -8.79 23.22
N ASN A 32 24.02 -9.44 22.25
CA ASN A 32 25.48 -9.33 22.08
C ASN A 32 25.90 -8.90 20.67
N THR A 33 25.77 -9.79 19.69
CA THR A 33 26.34 -9.60 18.35
C THR A 33 25.63 -10.48 17.33
N THR A 34 25.67 -10.07 16.06
CA THR A 34 25.18 -10.88 14.93
C THR A 34 26.22 -11.88 14.42
N ALA A 35 27.40 -11.95 15.03
CA ALA A 35 28.53 -12.70 14.48
C ALA A 35 28.30 -14.22 14.34
N ASP A 36 27.53 -14.85 15.23
CA ASP A 36 27.19 -16.28 15.12
C ASP A 36 26.15 -16.56 14.04
N ILE A 37 25.26 -15.60 13.78
CA ILE A 37 24.32 -15.64 12.66
C ILE A 37 25.10 -15.55 11.34
N GLU A 38 26.02 -14.59 11.24
CA GLU A 38 26.84 -14.38 10.04
C GLU A 38 27.81 -15.53 9.74
N ARG A 39 28.16 -16.33 10.75
CA ARG A 39 28.94 -17.57 10.59
C ARG A 39 28.07 -18.81 10.38
N GLY A 40 26.74 -18.66 10.35
CA GLY A 40 25.79 -19.76 10.17
C GLY A 40 25.65 -20.72 11.35
N ARG A 41 26.19 -20.36 12.52
CA ARG A 41 26.05 -21.15 13.75
C ARG A 41 24.66 -21.00 14.36
N THR A 42 24.00 -19.86 14.12
CA THR A 42 22.66 -19.56 14.64
C THR A 42 21.72 -19.20 13.49
N LYS A 43 20.52 -19.79 13.48
CA LYS A 43 19.46 -19.43 12.52
C LYS A 43 18.77 -18.12 12.92
N LEU A 44 18.24 -17.40 11.93
CA LEU A 44 17.43 -16.21 12.16
C LEU A 44 16.12 -16.61 12.84
N SER A 45 15.79 -15.97 13.97
CA SER A 45 14.53 -16.19 14.66
C SER A 45 13.39 -15.42 13.96
N GLY A 46 12.15 -15.90 14.10
CA GLY A 46 10.98 -15.19 13.56
C GLY A 46 10.85 -13.76 14.07
N LYS A 47 11.24 -13.51 15.33
CA LYS A 47 11.28 -12.16 15.93
C LYS A 47 12.25 -11.24 15.18
N LEU A 48 13.42 -11.75 14.82
CA LEU A 48 14.44 -10.99 14.10
C LEU A 48 13.99 -10.69 12.66
N VAL A 49 13.41 -11.67 11.97
CA VAL A 49 12.82 -11.47 10.63
C VAL A 49 11.71 -10.43 10.67
N MET A 50 10.87 -10.46 11.70
CA MET A 50 9.83 -9.46 11.93
C MET A 50 10.43 -8.06 12.13
N GLU A 51 11.50 -7.92 12.92
CA GLU A 51 12.17 -6.62 13.10
C GLU A 51 12.82 -6.10 11.81
N LEU A 52 13.43 -6.98 11.01
CA LEU A 52 13.96 -6.63 9.68
C LEU A 52 12.88 -6.08 8.76
N LEU A 53 11.71 -6.72 8.73
CA LEU A 53 10.55 -6.23 7.99
C LEU A 53 10.02 -4.91 8.56
N ARG A 54 9.86 -4.82 9.88
CA ARG A 54 9.24 -3.67 10.54
C ARG A 54 10.06 -2.40 10.36
N GLN A 55 11.36 -2.48 10.65
CA GLN A 55 12.27 -1.33 10.71
C GLN A 55 12.86 -0.99 9.33
N PHE A 56 13.24 -2.00 8.55
CA PHE A 56 13.99 -1.81 7.31
C PHE A 56 13.22 -2.22 6.06
N LYS A 57 11.94 -2.62 6.22
CA LYS A 57 11.08 -3.06 5.11
C LYS A 57 11.65 -4.22 4.31
N ILE A 58 12.52 -5.04 4.90
CA ILE A 58 13.12 -6.19 4.22
C ILE A 58 12.05 -7.25 3.99
N ASN A 59 11.92 -7.68 2.74
CA ASN A 59 11.06 -8.77 2.34
C ASN A 59 11.60 -10.11 2.89
N PRO A 60 10.86 -10.84 3.73
CA PRO A 60 11.29 -12.15 4.21
C PRO A 60 11.52 -13.16 3.07
N LEU A 61 10.72 -13.11 2.00
CA LEU A 61 10.89 -14.01 0.85
C LEU A 61 12.23 -13.74 0.16
N TRP A 62 12.61 -12.48 -0.01
CA TRP A 62 13.95 -12.14 -0.48
C TRP A 62 15.01 -12.57 0.53
N LEU A 63 14.81 -12.35 1.83
CA LEU A 63 15.81 -12.79 2.82
C LEU A 63 16.15 -14.29 2.70
N PHE A 64 15.17 -15.14 2.40
CA PHE A 64 15.33 -16.60 2.26
C PHE A 64 15.66 -17.10 0.84
N GLY A 65 15.64 -16.24 -0.18
CA GLY A 65 15.96 -16.64 -1.57
C GLY A 65 14.75 -16.95 -2.45
N GLU A 66 13.53 -16.76 -1.94
CA GLU A 66 12.25 -17.05 -2.62
C GLU A 66 11.71 -15.85 -3.41
N SER A 67 12.43 -14.73 -3.44
CA SER A 67 12.06 -13.52 -4.19
C SER A 67 13.30 -12.72 -4.60
N ASP A 68 13.16 -12.00 -5.72
CA ASP A 68 14.13 -11.01 -6.20
C ASP A 68 13.87 -9.60 -5.63
N THR A 69 12.69 -9.37 -5.04
CA THR A 69 12.30 -8.06 -4.51
C THR A 69 12.76 -7.89 -3.07
N LYS A 70 13.82 -7.11 -2.85
CA LYS A 70 14.45 -6.89 -1.54
C LYS A 70 13.58 -6.20 -0.51
N TYR A 71 12.86 -5.15 -0.92
CA TYR A 71 12.03 -4.36 -0.02
C TYR A 71 10.55 -4.67 -0.25
N LEU A 72 9.80 -4.83 0.84
CA LEU A 72 8.35 -4.80 0.82
C LEU A 72 7.90 -3.36 0.97
N GLU A 73 7.42 -2.78 -0.12
CA GLU A 73 6.64 -1.54 -0.04
C GLU A 73 5.42 -1.83 0.84
N PRO A 74 5.24 -1.14 1.99
CA PRO A 74 3.99 -1.21 2.71
C PRO A 74 2.93 -0.78 1.69
N SER A 75 1.92 -1.62 1.47
CA SER A 75 0.88 -1.38 0.49
C SER A 75 0.41 0.06 0.64
N GLN A 76 0.81 0.94 -0.28
CA GLN A 76 0.22 2.27 -0.36
C GLN A 76 -1.26 1.95 -0.58
N THR A 77 -2.10 2.25 0.41
CA THR A 77 -3.53 2.15 0.21
C THR A 77 -3.81 3.05 -1.00
N SER A 78 -4.07 2.42 -2.14
CA SER A 78 -4.27 3.15 -3.37
C SER A 78 -5.51 4.01 -3.18
N VAL A 79 -5.28 5.31 -2.99
CA VAL A 79 -6.32 6.34 -2.94
C VAL A 79 -6.80 6.71 -4.34
N ILE A 80 -6.23 6.09 -5.37
CA ILE A 80 -6.63 6.28 -6.76
C ILE A 80 -8.06 5.76 -6.92
N PRO A 81 -8.98 6.53 -7.51
CA PRO A 81 -10.30 6.06 -7.85
C PRO A 81 -10.20 4.79 -8.69
N LYS A 82 -10.79 3.69 -8.23
CA LYS A 82 -10.73 2.41 -8.97
C LYS A 82 -11.53 2.42 -10.26
N VAL A 83 -12.46 3.36 -10.42
CA VAL A 83 -13.26 3.56 -11.64
C VAL A 83 -13.41 5.05 -11.90
N VAL A 84 -13.01 5.47 -13.10
CA VAL A 84 -13.18 6.83 -13.64
C VAL A 84 -14.10 6.73 -14.86
N THR A 85 -15.05 7.66 -14.97
CA THR A 85 -15.94 7.78 -16.13
C THR A 85 -15.47 8.95 -16.98
N VAL A 86 -15.41 8.76 -18.30
CA VAL A 86 -14.99 9.80 -19.26
C VAL A 86 -16.06 10.02 -20.32
N ASP A 87 -16.05 11.19 -20.94
CA ASP A 87 -16.90 11.50 -22.10
C ASP A 87 -16.23 11.07 -23.43
N ASN A 88 -16.86 11.43 -24.55
CA ASN A 88 -16.36 11.10 -25.89
C ASN A 88 -15.07 11.85 -26.26
N ALA A 89 -14.71 12.90 -25.52
CA ALA A 89 -13.48 13.68 -25.70
C ALA A 89 -12.38 13.25 -24.69
N GLU A 90 -12.58 12.12 -24.01
CA GLU A 90 -11.69 11.58 -22.97
C GLU A 90 -11.51 12.50 -21.76
N GLN A 91 -12.48 13.39 -21.50
CA GLN A 91 -12.49 14.23 -20.30
C GLN A 91 -13.25 13.52 -19.17
N GLU A 92 -12.76 13.63 -17.93
CA GLU A 92 -13.44 13.06 -16.76
C GLU A 92 -14.84 13.65 -16.56
N ASN A 93 -15.80 12.77 -16.34
CA ASN A 93 -17.18 13.10 -15.98
C ASN A 93 -17.39 13.01 -14.48
N MET A 94 -18.35 13.79 -13.98
CA MET A 94 -18.94 13.61 -12.65
C MET A 94 -20.11 12.64 -12.72
N VAL A 95 -20.10 11.62 -11.85
CA VAL A 95 -21.27 10.72 -11.68
C VAL A 95 -22.19 11.22 -10.58
N LEU A 96 -23.49 11.14 -10.82
CA LEU A 96 -24.53 11.43 -9.82
C LEU A 96 -25.04 10.14 -9.18
N VAL A 97 -24.76 9.96 -7.90
CA VAL A 97 -25.30 8.88 -7.08
C VAL A 97 -26.60 9.36 -6.45
N ASN A 98 -27.73 8.83 -6.91
CA ASN A 98 -29.04 9.14 -6.33
C ASN A 98 -29.21 8.52 -4.93
N ALA A 99 -30.20 8.99 -4.16
CA ALA A 99 -30.42 8.54 -2.78
C ALA A 99 -30.57 7.02 -2.64
N LYS A 100 -31.25 6.36 -3.60
CA LYS A 100 -31.42 4.91 -3.64
C LYS A 100 -30.11 4.17 -3.89
N ALA A 101 -29.28 4.68 -4.80
CA ALA A 101 -28.01 4.10 -5.21
C ALA A 101 -26.92 4.30 -4.14
N ALA A 102 -27.03 5.35 -3.32
CA ALA A 102 -26.10 5.65 -2.23
C ALA A 102 -25.99 4.49 -1.22
N ALA A 103 -27.10 3.80 -0.91
CA ALA A 103 -27.12 2.65 -0.01
C ALA A 103 -26.24 1.47 -0.51
N GLY A 104 -26.17 1.28 -1.83
CA GLY A 104 -25.36 0.24 -2.47
C GLY A 104 -23.95 0.69 -2.85
N TYR A 105 -23.61 1.97 -2.66
CA TYR A 105 -22.36 2.55 -3.14
C TYR A 105 -21.10 1.80 -2.67
N PRO A 106 -20.93 1.47 -1.37
CA PRO A 106 -19.71 0.81 -0.89
C PRO A 106 -19.47 -0.57 -1.52
N GLN A 107 -20.55 -1.30 -1.84
CA GLN A 107 -20.46 -2.64 -2.43
C GLN A 107 -20.17 -2.60 -3.92
N ASN A 108 -20.67 -1.56 -4.62
CA ASN A 108 -20.57 -1.44 -6.07
C ASN A 108 -19.43 -0.52 -6.52
N ILE A 109 -18.63 0.02 -5.59
CA ILE A 109 -17.57 1.00 -5.89
C ILE A 109 -16.48 0.46 -6.85
N HIS A 110 -16.41 -0.84 -7.08
CA HIS A 110 -15.50 -1.50 -8.04
C HIS A 110 -16.20 -1.99 -9.31
N ASP A 111 -17.53 -1.91 -9.41
CA ASP A 111 -18.29 -2.44 -10.54
C ASP A 111 -18.48 -1.38 -11.63
N THR A 112 -17.75 -1.55 -12.73
CA THR A 112 -17.86 -0.68 -13.91
C THR A 112 -19.27 -0.68 -14.54
N SER A 113 -20.01 -1.79 -14.45
CA SER A 113 -21.36 -1.91 -15.01
C SER A 113 -22.37 -1.11 -14.22
N TRP A 114 -22.15 -0.97 -12.91
CA TRP A 114 -22.95 -0.13 -12.03
C TRP A 114 -22.74 1.35 -12.35
N TYR A 115 -21.49 1.80 -12.54
CA TYR A 115 -21.19 3.19 -12.92
C TYR A 115 -21.80 3.60 -14.26
N ARG A 116 -21.92 2.68 -15.24
CA ARG A 116 -22.57 2.96 -16.54
C ARG A 116 -24.05 3.28 -16.43
N GLN A 117 -24.71 2.88 -15.35
CA GLN A 117 -26.14 3.13 -15.13
C GLN A 117 -26.39 4.48 -14.44
N LEU A 118 -25.35 5.10 -13.87
CA LEU A 118 -25.48 6.38 -13.21
C LEU A 118 -25.51 7.52 -14.24
N PRO A 119 -26.33 8.56 -14.02
CA PRO A 119 -26.22 9.79 -14.77
C PRO A 119 -24.82 10.38 -14.60
N ALA A 120 -24.22 10.77 -15.72
CA ALA A 120 -22.95 11.47 -15.77
C ALA A 120 -23.17 12.88 -16.31
N PHE A 121 -22.48 13.85 -15.74
CA PHE A 121 -22.54 15.25 -16.18
C PHE A 121 -21.17 15.90 -16.03
N ASP A 122 -21.05 17.07 -16.62
CA ASP A 122 -19.87 17.92 -16.51
C ASP A 122 -20.26 19.26 -15.88
N LEU A 123 -19.34 19.85 -15.09
CA LEU A 123 -19.46 21.25 -14.68
C LEU A 123 -18.39 22.05 -15.42
N PRO A 124 -18.78 23.05 -16.23
CA PRO A 124 -17.86 23.81 -17.07
C PRO A 124 -17.10 24.89 -16.26
N ILE A 125 -16.51 24.48 -15.13
CA ILE A 125 -15.74 25.31 -14.21
C ILE A 125 -14.35 24.67 -14.01
N PRO A 126 -13.26 25.38 -14.36
CA PRO A 126 -11.91 24.81 -14.34
C PRO A 126 -11.48 24.21 -12.99
N GLU A 127 -12.00 24.74 -11.89
CA GLU A 127 -11.68 24.32 -10.52
C GLU A 127 -12.09 22.88 -10.23
N PHE A 128 -13.00 22.28 -11.02
CA PHE A 128 -13.47 20.91 -10.87
C PHE A 128 -12.82 19.93 -11.86
N ARG A 129 -11.68 20.30 -12.46
CA ARG A 129 -10.95 19.46 -13.43
C ARG A 129 -9.64 18.86 -12.90
N ASN A 130 -9.34 19.03 -11.62
CA ASN A 130 -8.09 18.57 -10.98
C ASN A 130 -8.22 17.22 -10.25
N ALA A 131 -9.41 16.63 -10.17
CA ALA A 131 -9.67 15.38 -9.47
C ALA A 131 -10.93 14.69 -10.02
N THR A 132 -11.13 13.42 -9.64
CA THR A 132 -12.36 12.69 -9.92
C THR A 132 -13.44 13.04 -8.90
N TYR A 133 -14.53 13.65 -9.36
CA TYR A 133 -15.64 14.08 -8.51
C TYR A 133 -16.86 13.16 -8.64
N ARG A 134 -17.64 13.08 -7.56
CA ARG A 134 -18.90 12.33 -7.50
C ARG A 134 -19.94 13.15 -6.75
N GLY A 135 -21.09 13.37 -7.37
CA GLY A 135 -22.23 14.03 -6.73
C GLY A 135 -23.07 13.01 -5.98
N PHE A 136 -23.47 13.34 -4.74
CA PHE A 136 -24.42 12.54 -3.98
C PHE A 136 -25.70 13.35 -3.79
N GLN A 137 -26.82 12.81 -4.23
CA GLN A 137 -28.12 13.39 -3.94
C GLN A 137 -28.49 13.07 -2.50
N VAL A 138 -28.74 14.11 -1.70
CA VAL A 138 -29.23 14.00 -0.33
C VAL A 138 -30.71 14.41 -0.32
N GLU A 139 -31.55 13.61 0.33
CA GLU A 139 -32.95 13.94 0.59
C GLU A 139 -33.12 14.34 2.06
N GLY A 140 -33.87 15.42 2.31
CA GLY A 140 -34.22 15.89 3.65
C GLY A 140 -34.00 17.39 3.85
N ASP A 141 -34.76 17.96 4.79
CA ASP A 141 -34.74 19.39 5.13
C ASP A 141 -33.49 19.84 5.92
N SER A 142 -32.56 18.92 6.17
CA SER A 142 -31.38 19.12 7.03
C SER A 142 -30.33 20.10 6.45
N MET A 143 -30.48 20.51 5.19
CA MET A 143 -29.56 21.43 4.50
C MET A 143 -30.25 22.75 4.11
N LEU A 144 -31.43 23.04 4.68
CA LEU A 144 -32.05 24.36 4.52
C LEU A 144 -31.19 25.41 5.25
N PRO A 145 -30.80 26.50 4.57
CA PRO A 145 -30.09 27.59 5.24
C PRO A 145 -31.01 28.23 6.28
N ASN A 146 -30.47 28.46 7.48
CA ASN A 146 -31.11 29.31 8.49
C ASN A 146 -31.09 30.78 8.07
#